data_AF-X0SGG4-F1
#
_entry.id   AF-X0SGG4-F1
#
_cell.length_a   1.000
_cell.length_b   1.000
_cell.length_c   1.000
_cell.angle_alpha   90.00
_cell.angle_beta   90.00
_cell.angle_gamma   90.00
#
_symmetry.space_group_name_H-M   'P 1'
#
loop_
_entity.id
_entity.type
_entity.pdbx_description
1 polymer ?
#
loop_
_entity_poly.entity_id
_entity_poly.type
_entity_poly.pdbx_seq_one_letter_code
_entity_poly.pdbx_strand_id
1 'polypeptide(L)' 'GHINFKSLVKALKEINYKYALTLEPLPPVSDPYLALEGGVSENIFDQYAAESIMGLKYFELIT' A
#
# COMPACT_ATOMS: atom_id res chain seq x y z
N GLY A 1 -1.68 -8.16 -6.35
CA GLY A 1 -2.79 -7.26 -6.71
C GLY A 1 -2.77 -6.94 -8.20
N HIS A 2 -3.77 -6.23 -8.70
CA HIS A 2 -3.90 -5.89 -10.13
C HIS A 2 -3.37 -4.49 -10.49
N ILE A 3 -2.79 -3.78 -9.53
CA ILE A 3 -2.22 -2.44 -9.74
C ILE A 3 -0.90 -2.55 -10.51
N ASN A 4 -0.77 -1.78 -11.59
CA ASN A 4 0.49 -1.62 -12.32
C ASN A 4 1.34 -0.53 -11.67
N PHE A 5 2.11 -0.91 -10.63
CA PHE A 5 2.93 0.02 -9.86
C PHE A 5 4.04 0.69 -10.67
N LYS A 6 4.62 0.02 -11.68
CA LYS A 6 5.65 0.61 -12.54
C LYS A 6 5.11 1.83 -13.28
N SER A 7 3.95 1.71 -13.92
CA SER A 7 3.32 2.83 -14.63
C SER A 7 2.88 3.94 -13.66
N LEU A 8 2.36 3.59 -12.49
CA LEU A 8 1.97 4.55 -11.46
C LEU A 8 3.17 5.39 -10.99
N VAL A 9 4.28 4.74 -10.64
CA VAL A 9 5.50 5.43 -10.20
C VAL A 9 6.06 6.33 -11.30
N LYS A 10 6.07 5.86 -12.56
CA LYS A 10 6.47 6.66 -13.72
C LYS A 10 5.64 7.95 -13.82
N ALA A 11 4.32 7.83 -13.76
CA ALA A 11 3.40 8.97 -13.86
C ALA A 11 3.61 9.98 -12.72
N LEU A 12 3.80 9.51 -11.48
CA LEU A 12 4.06 10.38 -10.32
C LEU A 12 5.37 11.18 -10.48
N LYS A 13 6.43 10.56 -11.02
CA LYS A 13 7.69 11.24 -11.33
C LYS A 13 7.52 12.28 -12.44
N GLU A 14 6.80 11.94 -13.50
CA GLU A 14 6.57 12.84 -14.65
C GLU A 14 5.83 14.13 -14.26
N ILE A 15 4.88 14.05 -13.31
CA ILE A 15 4.19 15.24 -12.79
C ILE A 15 4.94 15.94 -11.64
N ASN A 16 6.16 15.50 -11.33
CA ASN A 16 6.98 16.01 -10.23
C ASN A 16 6.25 15.99 -8.88
N TYR A 17 5.51 14.92 -8.58
CA TYR A 17 4.82 14.76 -7.30
C TYR A 17 5.83 14.70 -6.14
N LYS A 18 5.58 15.43 -5.03
CA LYS A 18 6.48 15.56 -3.87
C LYS A 18 5.86 15.22 -2.52
N TYR A 19 4.58 14.86 -2.51
CA TYR A 19 3.86 14.62 -1.26
C TYR A 19 3.91 13.14 -0.87
N ALA A 20 3.45 12.84 0.35
CA ALA A 20 3.43 11.48 0.86
C ALA A 20 2.40 10.63 0.11
N LEU A 21 2.73 9.34 -0.05
CA LEU A 21 1.80 8.31 -0.46
C LEU A 21 1.39 7.52 0.79
N THR A 22 0.09 7.29 0.95
CA THR A 22 -0.46 6.51 2.06
C THR A 22 -0.93 5.16 1.57
N LEU A 23 -0.61 4.11 2.32
CA LEU A 23 -1.20 2.78 2.15
C LEU A 23 -2.53 2.76 2.90
N GLU A 24 -3.61 2.42 2.19
CA GLU A 24 -4.95 2.26 2.77
C GLU A 24 -5.37 0.78 2.63
N PRO A 25 -4.95 -0.10 3.55
CA PRO A 25 -5.40 -1.48 3.54
C PRO A 25 -6.84 -1.51 4.05
N LEU A 26 -7.73 -2.16 3.28
CA LEU A 26 -9.11 -2.38 3.71
C LEU A 26 -9.22 -3.71 4.47
N PRO A 27 -10.10 -3.79 5.48
CA PRO A 27 -10.38 -5.04 6.15
C PRO A 27 -10.95 -6.07 5.16
N PRO A 28 -10.79 -7.38 5.43
CA PRO A 28 -11.29 -8.45 4.55
C PRO A 28 -12.82 -8.59 4.57
N VAL A 29 -13.51 -7.79 5.40
CA VAL A 29 -14.96 -7.76 5.54
C VAL A 29 -15.48 -6.37 5.20
N SER A 30 -16.65 -6.31 4.57
CA SER A 30 -17.27 -5.04 4.16
C SER A 30 -17.85 -4.23 5.31
N ASP A 31 -18.18 -4.90 6.42
CA ASP A 31 -18.74 -4.26 7.62
C ASP A 31 -17.59 -3.80 8.54
N PRO A 32 -17.43 -2.47 8.75
CA PRO A 32 -16.35 -1.93 9.58
C PRO A 32 -16.50 -2.30 11.06
N TYR A 33 -17.71 -2.60 11.56
CA TYR A 33 -17.91 -3.01 12.96
C TYR A 33 -17.45 -4.46 13.18
N LEU A 34 -17.73 -5.35 12.23
CA LEU A 34 -17.23 -6.74 12.26
C LEU A 34 -15.70 -6.80 12.15
N ALA A 35 -15.09 -5.86 11.42
CA ALA A 35 -13.64 -5.74 11.33
C ALA A 35 -12.98 -5.41 12.68
N LEU A 36 -13.68 -4.66 13.56
CA LEU A 36 -13.19 -4.30 14.90
C LEU A 36 -13.30 -5.47 15.89
N GLU A 37 -14.31 -6.33 15.73
CA GLU A 37 -14.54 -7.49 16.60
C GLU A 37 -13.60 -8.66 16.29
N GLY A 38 -13.18 -8.79 15.03
CA GLY A 38 -12.42 -9.95 14.53
C GLY A 38 -10.99 -10.09 15.06
N GLY A 39 -10.48 -9.12 15.81
CA GLY A 39 -9.10 -9.12 16.32
C GLY A 39 -8.09 -9.05 15.17
N VAL A 40 -7.53 -7.87 14.93
CA VAL A 40 -6.52 -7.71 13.89
C VAL A 40 -5.19 -8.25 14.42
N SER A 41 -4.60 -9.25 13.74
CA SER A 41 -3.24 -9.67 14.05
C SER A 41 -2.27 -8.56 13.64
N GLU A 42 -1.82 -7.76 14.61
CA GLU A 42 -0.92 -6.61 14.41
C GLU A 42 0.32 -6.99 13.56
N ASN A 43 0.92 -8.15 13.85
CA ASN A 43 2.09 -8.66 13.13
C ASN A 43 1.87 -8.82 11.62
N ILE A 44 0.66 -9.17 11.20
CA ILE A 44 0.35 -9.36 9.77
C ILE A 44 0.27 -8.00 9.07
N PHE A 45 -0.32 -6.99 9.72
CA PHE A 45 -0.43 -5.65 9.15
C PHE A 45 0.93 -4.96 9.04
N ASP A 46 1.79 -5.12 10.04
CA ASP A 46 3.15 -4.59 10.01
C ASP A 46 3.98 -5.21 8.89
N GLN A 47 3.90 -6.54 8.71
CA GLN A 47 4.59 -7.22 7.61
C GLN A 47 4.09 -6.73 6.25
N TYR A 48 2.76 -6.65 6.05
CA TYR A 48 2.20 -6.16 4.79
C TYR A 48 2.58 -4.70 4.49
N ALA A 49 2.60 -3.84 5.52
CA ALA A 49 3.05 -2.47 5.38
C ALA A 49 4.53 -2.42 4.96
N ALA A 50 5.40 -3.20 5.62
CA ALA A 50 6.82 -3.27 5.29
C ALA A 50 7.06 -3.75 3.86
N GLU A 51 6.41 -4.84 3.45
CA GLU A 51 6.51 -5.38 2.09
C GLU A 51 6.00 -4.39 1.03
N SER A 52 4.90 -3.69 1.31
CA SER A 52 4.34 -2.68 0.41
C SER A 52 5.29 -1.50 0.21
N ILE A 53 5.94 -1.04 1.29
CA ILE A 53 6.95 0.04 1.23
C ILE A 53 8.16 -0.41 0.41
N MET A 54 8.66 -1.62 0.65
CA MET A 54 9.80 -2.17 -0.11
C MET A 54 9.48 -2.31 -1.60
N GLY A 55 8.28 -2.79 -1.93
CA GLY A 55 7.83 -2.91 -3.31
C GLY A 55 7.77 -1.57 -4.04
N LEU A 56 7.19 -0.53 -3.40
CA LEU A 56 7.14 0.81 -3.98
C LEU A 56 8.54 1.42 -4.16
N LYS A 57 9.43 1.27 -3.18
CA LYS A 57 10.83 1.72 -3.29
C LYS A 57 11.58 1.01 -4.43
N TYR A 58 11.34 -0.28 -4.64
CA TYR A 58 11.91 -1.00 -5.77
C TYR A 58 11.48 -0.38 -7.09
N PHE A 59 10.17 -0.18 -7.30
CA PHE A 59 9.67 0.46 -8.53
C PHE A 59 10.20 1.88 -8.71
N GLU A 60 10.35 2.64 -7.63
CA GLU A 60 10.98 3.97 -7.65
C GLU A 60 12.45 3.92 -8.11
N LEU A 61 13.22 2.90 -7.75
CA LEU A 61 14.61 2.78 -8.16
C LEU A 61 14.77 2.38 -9.63
N ILE A 62 13.88 1.53 -10.15
CA ILE A 62 14.01 0.96 -11.50
C ILE A 62 13.22 1.70 -12.59
N THR A 63 12.52 2.78 -12.23
CA THR A 63 11.68 3.59 -13.14
C THR A 63 12.23 5.00 -13.21
#